data_AF-A0A356T9G7-F1
#
_entry.id   AF-A0A356T9G7-F1
#
_cell.length_a   1.000
_cell.length_b   1.000
_cell.length_c   1.000
_cell.angle_alpha   90.00
_cell.angle_beta   90.00
_cell.angle_gamma   90.00
#
_symmetry.space_group_name_H-M   'P 1'
#
loop_
_entity.id
_entity.type
_entity.pdbx_description
1 polymer ?
#
loop_
_entity_poly.entity_id
_entity_poly.type
_entity_poly.pdbx_seq_one_letter_code
_entity_poly.pdbx_strand_id
1 'polypeptide(L)'
;MLRLSLSCALLLAAAIGGAGCDGGDGGADAGEADARVGPDASDAGEVSRRRLVSADDLRLVGGFRVPAAVIDGDNTRYLSGSFDRLNGKWIANHGVSGRIIEYTEPAAMGSGPSDTWPELVPGRDGLPFTTVDRVSASAVLWLDEDRVLCSGRKSYRSGFEPRWAAIFDLATGEETLLHLEDPSLDERGNFHVQQAFAGGFARIPRAFADRHTGGRTIGIGRGGYDVLGSPLGPALGAFDLEDERVEVVLLDHPNANPARRDPDYQYPVDEAGETIHQLPIWRDPDEVDGFWQAGDVGSAAWIDHEALTGVMFPVSQGRGALDYRAQGDGGSGAYFTVLDPETFYSPASSGGNRAGHEDEPWNRAMPPARYHRGLYVYDPDELAEVAAGAREPWECTAHRFDFPLDADISWQPEGGRSFSQVRGLYWDDERQLVWAAITHVWDDHRFAVLAAYRLE
;
A
#
# COMPACT_ATOMS: atom_id res chain seq x y z
N MET A 1 24.26 41.91 -9.87
CA MET A 1 25.64 41.67 -10.39
C MET A 1 25.64 40.38 -11.20
N LEU A 2 26.76 39.94 -11.78
CA LEU A 2 26.88 38.73 -12.62
C LEU A 2 26.32 37.49 -11.87
N ARG A 3 25.64 36.48 -12.46
CA ARG A 3 25.51 35.96 -13.84
C ARG A 3 26.77 35.29 -14.43
N LEU A 4 26.97 34.01 -14.09
CA LEU A 4 27.50 32.89 -14.90
C LEU A 4 27.09 31.60 -14.13
N SER A 5 26.48 30.52 -14.65
CA SER A 5 26.27 29.94 -15.99
C SER A 5 27.12 28.69 -16.25
N LEU A 6 26.42 27.59 -16.56
CA LEU A 6 26.79 26.31 -17.18
C LEU A 6 28.24 26.06 -17.64
N SER A 7 28.64 24.78 -17.57
CA SER A 7 29.21 24.06 -18.72
C SER A 7 29.04 22.54 -18.60
N CYS A 8 28.59 21.91 -19.69
CA CYS A 8 28.68 20.46 -19.92
C CYS A 8 29.72 20.20 -21.01
N ALA A 9 30.57 19.18 -20.82
CA ALA A 9 31.39 18.50 -21.84
C ALA A 9 31.94 17.22 -21.16
N LEU A 10 31.79 15.98 -21.63
CA LEU A 10 31.70 15.43 -22.99
C LEU A 10 33.02 15.60 -23.77
N LEU A 11 33.78 14.51 -23.87
CA LEU A 11 35.09 14.44 -24.52
C LEU A 11 35.20 13.11 -25.28
N LEU A 12 35.55 13.15 -26.57
CA LEU A 12 35.47 11.99 -27.47
C LEU A 12 36.63 11.91 -28.48
N ALA A 13 37.16 10.70 -28.63
CA ALA A 13 37.85 10.14 -29.81
C ALA A 13 39.29 10.55 -30.21
N ALA A 14 39.97 9.52 -30.78
CA ALA A 14 41.15 9.51 -31.66
C ALA A 14 42.54 9.92 -31.07
N ALA A 15 43.67 9.26 -31.38
CA ALA A 15 44.01 7.98 -32.08
C ALA A 15 45.54 7.71 -31.82
N ILE A 16 46.33 6.79 -32.44
CA ILE A 16 46.22 5.92 -33.64
C ILE A 16 47.12 4.66 -33.45
N GLY A 17 46.66 3.47 -33.85
CA GLY A 17 47.48 2.49 -34.60
C GLY A 17 48.15 1.30 -33.90
N GLY A 18 48.30 0.20 -34.66
CA GLY A 18 49.04 -1.04 -34.29
C GLY A 18 48.32 -2.31 -34.73
N ALA A 19 48.95 -3.17 -35.56
CA ALA A 19 48.37 -4.42 -36.07
C ALA A 19 49.46 -5.50 -36.33
N GLY A 20 49.03 -6.77 -36.43
CA GLY A 20 49.87 -7.97 -36.55
C GLY A 20 49.62 -8.92 -35.37
N CYS A 21 49.10 -10.16 -35.47
CA CYS A 21 49.11 -11.26 -36.46
C CYS A 21 50.22 -12.31 -36.25
N ASP A 22 49.80 -13.57 -36.41
CA ASP A 22 50.57 -14.82 -36.52
C ASP A 22 51.36 -15.31 -35.29
N GLY A 23 51.47 -16.64 -35.02
CA GLY A 23 50.76 -17.77 -35.64
C GLY A 23 51.34 -19.15 -35.28
N GLY A 24 50.51 -20.20 -35.44
CA GLY A 24 50.89 -21.62 -35.41
C GLY A 24 51.10 -22.29 -34.04
N ASP A 25 51.19 -23.62 -33.93
CA ASP A 25 50.70 -24.70 -34.81
C ASP A 25 50.82 -26.08 -34.10
N GLY A 26 50.09 -27.10 -34.58
CA GLY A 26 50.46 -28.51 -34.42
C GLY A 26 49.82 -29.36 -33.31
N GLY A 27 49.59 -30.64 -33.63
CA GLY A 27 49.30 -31.72 -32.66
C GLY A 27 47.91 -32.35 -32.79
N ALA A 28 47.79 -33.39 -33.61
CA ALA A 28 46.64 -34.30 -33.62
C ALA A 28 47.07 -35.68 -33.12
N ASP A 29 46.21 -36.35 -32.34
CA ASP A 29 46.21 -37.80 -32.21
C ASP A 29 44.80 -38.31 -31.88
N ALA A 30 44.53 -39.60 -32.09
CA ALA A 30 43.17 -40.16 -32.06
C ALA A 30 42.94 -41.15 -30.89
N GLY A 31 41.69 -41.21 -30.40
CA GLY A 31 41.24 -42.17 -29.39
C GLY A 31 39.72 -42.40 -29.48
N GLU A 32 39.28 -43.65 -29.42
CA GLU A 32 37.88 -44.03 -29.65
C GLU A 32 36.97 -43.93 -28.41
N ALA A 33 35.69 -43.70 -28.69
CA ALA A 33 34.48 -44.17 -27.99
C ALA A 33 34.31 -43.91 -26.48
N ASP A 34 33.22 -43.19 -26.14
CA ASP A 34 32.05 -43.87 -25.56
C ASP A 34 30.76 -43.16 -26.03
N ALA A 35 29.64 -43.88 -26.05
CA ALA A 35 28.36 -43.38 -26.55
C ALA A 35 27.49 -42.82 -25.42
N ARG A 36 27.19 -41.51 -25.47
CA ARG A 36 26.07 -40.92 -24.72
C ARG A 36 25.20 -40.09 -25.63
N VAL A 37 23.93 -40.47 -25.72
CA VAL A 37 22.87 -39.69 -26.35
C VAL A 37 22.79 -38.35 -25.61
N GLY A 38 23.06 -37.25 -26.31
CA GLY A 38 22.75 -35.92 -25.78
C GLY A 38 21.23 -35.81 -25.64
N PRO A 39 20.70 -35.20 -24.56
CA PRO A 39 19.26 -34.96 -24.46
C PRO A 39 18.82 -34.08 -25.62
N ASP A 40 17.76 -34.50 -26.33
CA ASP A 40 17.19 -33.70 -27.41
C ASP A 40 16.76 -32.33 -26.88
N ALA A 41 17.15 -31.27 -27.59
CA ALA A 41 16.76 -29.89 -27.27
C ALA A 41 15.32 -29.61 -27.73
N SER A 42 14.37 -30.42 -27.25
CA SER A 42 12.95 -30.37 -27.61
C SER A 42 12.03 -30.61 -26.41
N ASP A 43 12.44 -30.18 -25.22
CA ASP A 43 11.54 -30.00 -24.08
C ASP A 43 11.78 -28.62 -23.43
N ALA A 44 11.78 -27.59 -24.27
CA ALA A 44 11.55 -26.22 -23.85
C ALA A 44 10.07 -26.09 -23.47
N GLY A 45 9.71 -26.69 -22.32
CA GLY A 45 8.35 -26.70 -21.81
C GLY A 45 7.77 -25.29 -21.80
N GLU A 46 6.53 -25.17 -22.30
CA GLU A 46 5.85 -23.90 -22.45
C GLU A 46 5.66 -23.25 -21.08
N VAL A 47 6.56 -22.33 -20.71
CA VAL A 47 6.50 -21.59 -19.46
C VAL A 47 5.28 -20.68 -19.54
N SER A 48 4.15 -21.20 -19.05
CA SER A 48 2.90 -20.46 -18.92
C SER A 48 3.16 -19.20 -18.10
N ARG A 49 3.31 -18.06 -18.79
CA ARG A 49 3.59 -16.79 -18.14
C ARG A 49 2.36 -16.42 -17.33
N ARG A 50 2.48 -16.47 -16.00
CA ARG A 50 1.42 -16.07 -15.08
C ARG A 50 0.84 -14.73 -15.50
N ARG A 51 -0.49 -14.64 -15.56
CA ARG A 51 -1.17 -13.39 -15.90
C ARG A 51 -1.23 -12.49 -14.66
N LEU A 52 -1.20 -11.18 -14.86
CA LEU A 52 -1.48 -10.25 -13.76
C LEU A 52 -2.93 -10.38 -13.30
N VAL A 53 -3.11 -10.43 -11.99
CA VAL A 53 -4.41 -10.42 -11.34
C VAL A 53 -5.13 -9.08 -11.57
N SER A 54 -6.44 -9.16 -11.70
CA SER A 54 -7.36 -8.06 -12.00
C SER A 54 -8.60 -8.15 -11.10
N ALA A 55 -9.47 -7.15 -11.18
CA ALA A 55 -10.73 -7.16 -10.41
C ALA A 55 -11.69 -8.28 -10.85
N ASP A 56 -11.70 -8.67 -12.13
CA ASP A 56 -12.59 -9.72 -12.65
C ASP A 56 -12.20 -11.14 -12.17
N ASP A 57 -10.96 -11.31 -11.71
CA ASP A 57 -10.45 -12.58 -11.17
C ASP A 57 -10.86 -12.80 -9.69
N LEU A 58 -11.32 -11.74 -9.01
CA LEU A 58 -11.64 -11.76 -7.58
C LEU A 58 -13.10 -12.16 -7.34
N ARG A 59 -13.32 -13.44 -7.06
CA ARG A 59 -14.65 -13.96 -6.73
C ARG A 59 -14.84 -14.13 -5.23
N LEU A 60 -15.78 -13.40 -4.63
CA LEU A 60 -16.18 -13.62 -3.24
C LEU A 60 -16.67 -15.05 -3.02
N VAL A 61 -16.10 -15.73 -2.02
CA VAL A 61 -16.49 -17.09 -1.60
C VAL A 61 -17.02 -17.16 -0.16
N GLY A 62 -16.91 -16.08 0.60
CA GLY A 62 -17.44 -15.98 1.97
C GLY A 62 -16.64 -15.03 2.86
N GLY A 63 -16.75 -15.20 4.18
CA GLY A 63 -15.85 -14.55 5.13
C GLY A 63 -16.24 -14.67 6.60
N PHE A 64 -15.70 -13.76 7.41
CA PHE A 64 -15.93 -13.64 8.85
C PHE A 64 -16.24 -12.19 9.25
N ARG A 65 -17.03 -11.99 10.31
CA ARG A 65 -17.18 -10.67 10.96
C ARG A 65 -16.11 -10.49 12.03
N VAL A 66 -15.50 -9.30 12.10
CA VAL A 66 -14.55 -8.92 13.15
C VAL A 66 -15.36 -8.26 14.28
N PRO A 67 -15.44 -8.83 15.49
CA PRO A 67 -16.25 -8.26 16.56
C PRO A 67 -15.59 -7.00 17.13
N ALA A 68 -16.40 -5.96 17.33
CA ALA A 68 -16.01 -4.79 18.08
C ALA A 68 -16.14 -5.06 19.59
N ALA A 69 -15.08 -4.81 20.34
CA ALA A 69 -15.00 -4.91 21.79
C ALA A 69 -14.71 -3.54 22.41
N VAL A 70 -14.81 -3.47 23.74
CA VAL A 70 -14.24 -2.38 24.55
C VAL A 70 -13.22 -3.00 25.50
N ILE A 71 -11.96 -2.60 25.39
CA ILE A 71 -10.84 -3.14 26.18
C ILE A 71 -10.16 -1.96 26.89
N ASP A 72 -10.10 -2.03 28.22
CA ASP A 72 -9.67 -0.96 29.15
C ASP A 72 -10.34 0.43 28.97
N GLY A 73 -11.42 0.50 28.19
CA GLY A 73 -12.16 1.72 27.86
C GLY A 73 -12.06 2.12 26.38
N ASP A 74 -11.07 1.62 25.65
CA ASP A 74 -10.90 1.87 24.23
C ASP A 74 -11.79 0.96 23.38
N ASN A 75 -12.34 1.49 22.29
CA ASN A 75 -13.16 0.70 21.36
C ASN A 75 -12.28 0.09 20.25
N THR A 76 -12.54 -1.18 19.91
CA THR A 76 -11.79 -1.90 18.86
C THR A 76 -12.54 -1.95 17.52
N ARG A 77 -13.60 -1.15 17.33
CA ARG A 77 -14.43 -1.13 16.10
C ARG A 77 -13.61 -0.85 14.84
N TYR A 78 -12.64 0.05 14.93
CA TYR A 78 -11.92 0.59 13.79
C TYR A 78 -10.64 -0.18 13.49
N LEU A 79 -10.77 -1.28 12.75
CA LEU A 79 -9.64 -2.03 12.19
C LEU A 79 -8.86 -1.16 11.19
N SER A 80 -7.54 -1.01 11.36
CA SER A 80 -6.71 -0.16 10.49
C SER A 80 -6.53 -0.73 9.09
N GLY A 81 -6.54 -2.08 8.99
CA GLY A 81 -6.44 -2.80 7.72
C GLY A 81 -5.25 -3.74 7.58
N SER A 82 -4.32 -3.76 8.53
CA SER A 82 -3.27 -4.78 8.54
C SER A 82 -3.72 -5.98 9.36
N PHE A 83 -3.52 -7.16 8.78
CA PHE A 83 -3.87 -8.43 9.37
C PHE A 83 -3.05 -9.53 8.69
N ASP A 84 -2.79 -10.62 9.40
CA ASP A 84 -1.97 -11.73 8.95
C ASP A 84 -2.40 -13.03 9.64
N ARG A 85 -2.13 -14.18 9.02
CA ARG A 85 -2.59 -15.50 9.46
C ARG A 85 -1.44 -16.45 9.76
N LEU A 86 -1.53 -17.15 10.88
CA LEU A 86 -0.65 -18.26 11.25
C LEU A 86 -1.44 -19.34 12.00
N ASN A 87 -1.26 -20.61 11.63
CA ASN A 87 -1.82 -21.77 12.32
C ASN A 87 -3.34 -21.69 12.62
N GLY A 88 -4.13 -21.09 11.73
CA GLY A 88 -5.58 -20.91 11.89
C GLY A 88 -6.00 -19.76 12.82
N LYS A 89 -5.05 -18.94 13.28
CA LYS A 89 -5.27 -17.68 13.98
C LYS A 89 -4.97 -16.49 13.07
N TRP A 90 -5.67 -15.40 13.32
CA TRP A 90 -5.40 -14.08 12.75
C TRP A 90 -4.77 -13.17 13.80
N ILE A 91 -3.90 -12.26 13.38
CA ILE A 91 -3.55 -11.04 14.13
C ILE A 91 -4.10 -9.86 13.34
N ALA A 92 -4.63 -8.85 14.03
CA ALA A 92 -5.21 -7.66 13.38
C ALA A 92 -4.98 -6.41 14.24
N ASN A 93 -4.85 -5.22 13.64
CA ASN A 93 -4.62 -3.97 14.38
C ASN A 93 -5.76 -2.95 14.28
N HIS A 94 -6.01 -2.22 15.38
CA HIS A 94 -7.19 -1.39 15.56
C HIS A 94 -6.81 0.08 15.81
N GLY A 95 -6.85 0.89 14.75
CA GLY A 95 -6.15 2.19 14.70
C GLY A 95 -6.68 3.29 15.60
N VAL A 96 -7.88 3.15 16.16
CA VAL A 96 -8.42 4.10 17.15
C VAL A 96 -7.96 3.77 18.58
N SER A 97 -7.75 2.50 18.91
CA SER A 97 -7.22 2.07 20.21
C SER A 97 -5.71 1.83 20.21
N GLY A 98 -5.08 1.75 19.04
CA GLY A 98 -3.68 1.33 18.87
C GLY A 98 -3.42 -0.15 19.15
N ARG A 99 -4.45 -0.94 19.50
CA ARG A 99 -4.28 -2.34 19.93
C ARG A 99 -4.04 -3.29 18.76
N ILE A 100 -3.32 -4.36 19.07
CA ILE A 100 -3.22 -5.57 18.25
C ILE A 100 -4.03 -6.68 18.95
N ILE A 101 -4.81 -7.46 18.19
CA ILE A 101 -5.72 -8.47 18.74
C ILE A 101 -5.59 -9.77 17.95
N GLU A 102 -5.29 -10.85 18.67
CA GLU A 102 -5.35 -12.22 18.17
C GLU A 102 -6.80 -12.66 18.03
N TYR A 103 -7.13 -13.33 16.93
CA TYR A 103 -8.47 -13.83 16.64
C TYR A 103 -8.42 -15.28 16.18
N THR A 104 -9.30 -16.12 16.74
CA THR A 104 -9.46 -17.53 16.34
C THR A 104 -10.61 -17.67 15.34
N GLU A 105 -10.41 -18.44 14.27
CA GLU A 105 -11.44 -18.72 13.28
C GLU A 105 -12.58 -19.62 13.84
N PRO A 106 -13.85 -19.29 13.54
CA PRO A 106 -14.96 -20.23 13.63
C PRO A 106 -14.75 -21.48 12.75
N ALA A 107 -15.38 -22.60 13.13
CA ALA A 107 -15.23 -23.88 12.44
C ALA A 107 -15.71 -23.93 10.97
N ALA A 108 -16.37 -22.88 10.48
CA ALA A 108 -16.72 -22.68 9.09
C ALA A 108 -16.80 -21.18 8.76
N MET A 109 -16.44 -20.84 7.53
CA MET A 109 -16.60 -19.51 6.94
C MET A 109 -18.09 -19.23 6.62
N GLY A 110 -18.54 -17.98 6.74
CA GLY A 110 -19.88 -17.56 6.33
C GLY A 110 -20.03 -17.45 4.82
N SER A 111 -21.26 -17.52 4.32
CA SER A 111 -21.60 -17.33 2.90
C SER A 111 -22.98 -16.68 2.75
N GLY A 112 -23.27 -16.07 1.60
CA GLY A 112 -24.40 -15.14 1.48
C GLY A 112 -24.10 -13.82 2.19
N PRO A 113 -25.12 -13.05 2.62
CA PRO A 113 -24.94 -11.71 3.18
C PRO A 113 -24.01 -11.63 4.40
N SER A 114 -23.10 -10.66 4.39
CA SER A 114 -22.05 -10.44 5.41
C SER A 114 -22.58 -10.38 6.83
N ASP A 115 -23.78 -9.83 7.00
CA ASP A 115 -24.44 -9.62 8.29
C ASP A 115 -24.85 -10.95 8.96
N THR A 116 -24.84 -12.06 8.20
CA THR A 116 -25.07 -13.43 8.71
C THR A 116 -23.80 -14.25 8.90
N TRP A 117 -22.62 -13.73 8.53
CA TRP A 117 -21.36 -14.44 8.70
C TRP A 117 -21.01 -14.63 10.19
N PRO A 118 -20.28 -15.70 10.56
CA PRO A 118 -19.88 -15.91 11.94
C PRO A 118 -18.78 -14.91 12.36
N GLU A 119 -18.78 -14.55 13.64
CA GLU A 119 -17.78 -13.66 14.24
C GLU A 119 -16.50 -14.43 14.58
N LEU A 120 -15.34 -13.82 14.31
CA LEU A 120 -14.07 -14.26 14.86
C LEU A 120 -14.10 -14.22 16.40
N VAL A 121 -13.41 -15.14 17.06
CA VAL A 121 -13.34 -15.16 18.53
C VAL A 121 -12.07 -14.43 18.99
N PRO A 122 -12.14 -13.32 19.75
CA PRO A 122 -10.95 -12.64 20.25
C PRO A 122 -10.20 -13.50 21.27
N GLY A 123 -8.87 -13.49 21.18
CA GLY A 123 -7.91 -14.19 22.03
C GLY A 123 -7.09 -13.21 22.86
N ARG A 124 -5.76 -13.29 22.72
CA ARG A 124 -4.81 -12.35 23.36
C ARG A 124 -4.85 -10.97 22.68
N ASP A 125 -4.56 -9.91 23.43
CA ASP A 125 -4.37 -8.56 22.89
C ASP A 125 -3.13 -7.87 23.47
N GLY A 126 -2.69 -6.81 22.81
CA GLY A 126 -1.54 -6.00 23.21
C GLY A 126 -1.66 -4.57 22.72
N LEU A 127 -0.86 -3.68 23.32
CA LEU A 127 -0.79 -2.26 22.96
C LEU A 127 0.68 -1.85 22.72
N PRO A 128 1.18 -1.96 21.48
CA PRO A 128 2.55 -1.58 21.13
C PRO A 128 2.76 -0.06 21.14
N PHE A 129 4.03 0.37 21.14
CA PHE A 129 4.50 1.75 21.05
C PHE A 129 4.07 2.68 22.20
N THR A 130 3.60 2.14 23.34
CA THR A 130 3.18 2.94 24.52
C THR A 130 4.27 3.84 25.11
N THR A 131 5.54 3.60 24.75
CA THR A 131 6.70 4.38 25.20
C THR A 131 7.25 5.34 24.12
N VAL A 132 6.60 5.45 22.96
CA VAL A 132 7.07 6.23 21.80
C VAL A 132 6.09 7.36 21.44
N ASP A 133 6.56 8.62 21.39
CA ASP A 133 5.67 9.77 21.15
C ASP A 133 5.12 9.79 19.71
N ARG A 134 3.79 9.83 19.58
CA ARG A 134 3.02 9.97 18.32
C ARG A 134 3.22 8.85 17.29
N VAL A 135 3.78 7.71 17.70
CA VAL A 135 3.78 6.46 16.93
C VAL A 135 2.63 5.59 17.45
N SER A 136 1.92 4.91 16.56
CA SER A 136 0.79 4.03 16.95
C SER A 136 0.69 2.85 16.00
N ALA A 137 0.38 1.66 16.53
CA ALA A 137 0.46 0.41 15.79
C ALA A 137 -0.45 0.43 14.54
N SER A 138 0.19 0.46 13.38
CA SER A 138 -0.41 0.67 12.06
C SER A 138 -0.41 -0.60 11.21
N ALA A 139 0.57 -1.50 11.41
CA ALA A 139 0.56 -2.86 10.87
C ALA A 139 1.07 -3.96 11.83
N VAL A 140 0.71 -5.20 11.50
CA VAL A 140 1.02 -6.44 12.23
C VAL A 140 1.38 -7.59 11.28
N LEU A 141 2.32 -8.44 11.68
CA LEU A 141 2.70 -9.68 10.99
C LEU A 141 3.20 -10.72 12.01
N TRP A 142 2.73 -11.97 11.92
CA TRP A 142 3.21 -13.07 12.77
C TRP A 142 4.64 -13.47 12.43
N LEU A 143 5.49 -13.53 13.45
CA LEU A 143 6.82 -14.13 13.38
C LEU A 143 6.79 -15.61 13.79
N ASP A 144 6.04 -15.91 14.85
CA ASP A 144 5.75 -17.25 15.36
C ASP A 144 4.42 -17.24 16.15
N GLU A 145 4.13 -18.29 16.93
CA GLU A 145 2.85 -18.43 17.64
C GLU A 145 2.63 -17.42 18.79
N ASP A 146 3.68 -16.75 19.27
CA ASP A 146 3.62 -15.81 20.39
C ASP A 146 4.06 -14.38 20.02
N ARG A 147 4.91 -14.22 19.01
CA ARG A 147 5.53 -12.93 18.66
C ARG A 147 4.99 -12.32 17.36
N VAL A 148 4.65 -11.04 17.44
CA VAL A 148 4.13 -10.22 16.34
C VAL A 148 5.11 -9.10 16.02
N LEU A 149 5.54 -9.00 14.77
CA LEU A 149 6.19 -7.79 14.25
C LEU A 149 5.13 -6.71 14.04
N CYS A 150 5.32 -5.59 14.72
CA CYS A 150 4.46 -4.41 14.66
C CYS A 150 5.18 -3.27 13.93
N SER A 151 4.45 -2.50 13.13
CA SER A 151 4.94 -1.26 12.50
C SER A 151 4.00 -0.11 12.84
N GLY A 152 4.54 1.04 13.24
CA GLY A 152 3.79 2.22 13.65
C GLY A 152 4.08 3.44 12.77
N ARG A 153 3.04 4.16 12.36
CA ARG A 153 3.14 5.34 11.49
C ARG A 153 2.83 6.62 12.28
N LYS A 154 3.50 7.73 11.94
CA LYS A 154 3.19 9.06 12.51
C LYS A 154 2.01 9.70 11.77
N SER A 155 0.93 10.00 12.49
CA SER A 155 -0.28 10.65 11.97
C SER A 155 -0.20 12.17 11.87
N TYR A 156 0.90 12.79 12.32
CA TYR A 156 1.13 14.23 12.22
C TYR A 156 2.60 14.54 11.95
N ARG A 157 2.88 15.58 11.15
CA ARG A 157 4.25 16.02 10.84
C ARG A 157 4.93 16.58 12.09
N SER A 158 5.66 15.72 12.78
CA SER A 158 6.25 15.92 14.10
C SER A 158 7.72 15.43 14.15
N GLY A 159 8.43 15.68 13.04
CA GLY A 159 9.77 15.16 12.78
C GLY A 159 9.80 13.64 12.61
N PHE A 160 11.00 13.11 12.33
CA PHE A 160 11.29 11.68 12.33
C PHE A 160 11.22 11.09 13.77
N GLU A 161 11.08 9.77 13.88
CA GLU A 161 11.32 8.99 15.11
C GLU A 161 11.81 7.61 14.65
N PRO A 162 13.03 7.17 14.99
CA PRO A 162 13.61 5.92 14.49
C PRO A 162 12.94 4.65 15.02
N ARG A 163 12.28 4.68 16.19
CA ARG A 163 11.69 3.48 16.81
C ARG A 163 10.24 3.30 16.35
N TRP A 164 10.09 2.98 15.08
CA TRP A 164 8.79 2.84 14.39
C TRP A 164 8.43 1.41 13.98
N ALA A 165 9.26 0.43 14.32
CA ALA A 165 8.91 -0.99 14.31
C ALA A 165 9.25 -1.62 15.67
N ALA A 166 8.57 -2.72 16.01
CA ALA A 166 8.75 -3.42 17.28
C ALA A 166 8.40 -4.91 17.15
N ILE A 167 9.08 -5.77 17.91
CA ILE A 167 8.63 -7.14 18.16
C ILE A 167 7.85 -7.14 19.47
N PHE A 168 6.58 -7.53 19.43
CA PHE A 168 5.69 -7.62 20.60
C PHE A 168 5.39 -9.08 20.93
N ASP A 169 5.52 -9.46 22.19
CA ASP A 169 5.20 -10.79 22.69
C ASP A 169 3.78 -10.81 23.31
N LEU A 170 2.87 -11.59 22.73
CA LEU A 170 1.47 -11.67 23.18
C LEU A 170 1.28 -12.51 24.46
N ALA A 171 2.28 -13.27 24.90
CA ALA A 171 2.22 -14.08 26.12
C ALA A 171 2.75 -13.33 27.35
N THR A 172 3.75 -12.45 27.18
CA THR A 172 4.34 -11.65 28.27
C THR A 172 3.89 -10.19 28.28
N GLY A 173 3.51 -9.63 27.12
CA GLY A 173 3.29 -8.20 26.92
C GLY A 173 4.59 -7.39 26.80
N GLU A 174 5.74 -8.03 26.63
CA GLU A 174 7.02 -7.36 26.44
C GLU A 174 7.20 -6.84 24.99
N GLU A 175 7.82 -5.68 24.86
CA GLU A 175 8.07 -4.99 23.59
C GLU A 175 9.57 -4.78 23.37
N THR A 176 10.08 -5.25 22.22
CA THR A 176 11.42 -4.92 21.72
C THR A 176 11.30 -3.92 20.58
N LEU A 177 11.55 -2.65 20.86
CA LEU A 177 11.62 -1.60 19.83
C LEU A 177 12.84 -1.79 18.92
N LEU A 178 12.65 -1.64 17.61
CA LEU A 178 13.70 -1.70 16.59
C LEU A 178 14.08 -0.27 16.12
N HIS A 179 15.36 0.01 15.88
CA HIS A 179 15.85 1.35 15.50
C HIS A 179 16.01 1.48 13.97
N LEU A 180 14.93 1.78 13.26
CA LEU A 180 14.92 1.86 11.80
C LEU A 180 15.30 3.25 11.30
N GLU A 181 16.60 3.47 11.05
CA GLU A 181 17.20 4.73 10.58
C GLU A 181 18.27 4.49 9.51
N ASP A 182 18.22 5.26 8.42
CA ASP A 182 19.31 5.35 7.46
C ASP A 182 20.18 6.60 7.77
N PRO A 183 21.41 6.43 8.30
CA PRO A 183 22.29 7.54 8.64
C PRO A 183 22.90 8.26 7.41
N SER A 184 22.62 7.82 6.19
CA SER A 184 22.96 8.54 4.96
C SER A 184 21.92 9.59 4.56
N LEU A 185 20.69 9.49 5.09
CA LEU A 185 19.58 10.41 4.84
C LEU A 185 19.50 11.51 5.91
N ASP A 186 18.94 12.66 5.55
CA ASP A 186 18.59 13.70 6.52
C ASP A 186 17.27 13.36 7.26
N GLU A 187 16.84 14.20 8.20
CA GLU A 187 15.58 14.03 8.93
C GLU A 187 14.37 13.95 7.98
N ARG A 188 14.42 14.62 6.83
CA ARG A 188 13.34 14.63 5.83
C ARG A 188 13.31 13.33 5.03
N GLY A 189 14.47 12.78 4.66
CA GLY A 189 14.60 11.47 4.03
C GLY A 189 14.14 10.36 4.96
N ASN A 190 14.64 10.34 6.21
CA ASN A 190 14.20 9.37 7.21
C ASN A 190 12.70 9.49 7.56
N PHE A 191 12.15 10.71 7.66
CA PHE A 191 10.70 10.89 7.79
C PHE A 191 9.92 10.39 6.58
N HIS A 192 10.47 10.49 5.36
CA HIS A 192 9.85 9.93 4.16
C HIS A 192 9.88 8.40 4.17
N VAL A 193 11.00 7.77 4.54
CA VAL A 193 11.13 6.31 4.76
C VAL A 193 10.10 5.81 5.78
N GLN A 194 10.00 6.47 6.94
CA GLN A 194 8.99 6.19 7.97
C GLN A 194 7.55 6.39 7.45
N GLN A 195 7.32 7.24 6.47
CA GLN A 195 6.00 7.45 5.88
C GLN A 195 5.70 6.50 4.71
N ALA A 196 6.69 6.00 3.99
CA ALA A 196 6.49 5.06 2.89
C ALA A 196 6.31 3.63 3.42
N PHE A 197 7.27 3.19 4.24
CA PHE A 197 7.32 1.84 4.78
C PHE A 197 6.59 1.72 6.13
N ALA A 198 6.14 2.86 6.67
CA ALA A 198 5.17 3.02 7.75
C ALA A 198 3.87 2.20 7.59
N GLY A 199 3.66 1.19 8.44
CA GLY A 199 2.32 0.75 8.82
C GLY A 199 1.59 -0.14 7.83
N GLY A 200 2.31 -0.84 6.95
CA GLY A 200 1.80 -1.97 6.17
C GLY A 200 2.79 -3.13 6.18
N PHE A 201 2.30 -4.35 5.99
CA PHE A 201 3.13 -5.53 5.74
C PHE A 201 2.56 -6.37 4.59
N ALA A 202 3.43 -7.16 3.96
CA ALA A 202 3.12 -8.20 2.99
C ALA A 202 4.09 -9.37 3.19
N ARG A 203 3.71 -10.59 2.78
CA ARG A 203 4.64 -11.74 2.73
C ARG A 203 5.21 -11.84 1.32
N ILE A 204 6.51 -11.62 1.15
CA ILE A 204 7.20 -11.76 -0.13
C ILE A 204 7.46 -13.26 -0.36
N PRO A 205 7.09 -13.84 -1.52
CA PRO A 205 7.33 -15.25 -1.80
C PRO A 205 8.82 -15.61 -1.72
N ARG A 206 9.13 -16.74 -1.05
CA ARG A 206 10.51 -17.23 -0.86
C ARG A 206 11.28 -17.29 -2.19
N ALA A 207 10.65 -17.84 -3.23
CA ALA A 207 11.25 -17.97 -4.56
C ALA A 207 11.50 -16.64 -5.28
N PHE A 208 10.88 -15.53 -4.86
CA PHE A 208 11.25 -14.18 -5.30
C PHE A 208 12.37 -13.61 -4.42
N ALA A 209 12.20 -13.71 -3.10
CA ALA A 209 13.14 -13.15 -2.13
C ALA A 209 14.56 -13.70 -2.30
N ASP A 210 14.71 -15.01 -2.45
CA ASP A 210 15.99 -15.70 -2.62
C ASP A 210 16.74 -15.27 -3.91
N ARG A 211 16.02 -14.75 -4.92
CA ARG A 211 16.57 -14.28 -6.20
C ARG A 211 16.82 -12.77 -6.25
N HIS A 212 15.98 -11.97 -5.59
CA HIS A 212 15.91 -10.52 -5.82
C HIS A 212 16.12 -9.65 -4.57
N THR A 213 15.81 -10.14 -3.36
CA THR A 213 15.89 -9.32 -2.12
C THR A 213 16.99 -9.77 -1.15
N GLY A 214 17.75 -10.80 -1.52
CA GLY A 214 18.76 -11.43 -0.66
C GLY A 214 18.17 -12.38 0.38
N GLY A 215 16.99 -12.97 0.11
CA GLY A 215 16.26 -13.87 1.02
C GLY A 215 15.28 -13.18 1.96
N ARG A 216 15.21 -11.83 1.93
CA ARG A 216 14.29 -11.02 2.75
C ARG A 216 12.83 -11.27 2.34
N THR A 217 12.10 -12.03 3.15
CA THR A 217 10.69 -12.43 2.89
C THR A 217 9.63 -11.54 3.55
N ILE A 218 10.02 -10.56 4.37
CA ILE A 218 9.06 -9.59 4.93
C ILE A 218 9.00 -8.40 3.97
N GLY A 219 7.82 -8.14 3.41
CA GLY A 219 7.52 -6.89 2.72
C GLY A 219 7.02 -5.88 3.72
N ILE A 220 7.62 -4.69 3.77
CA ILE A 220 7.26 -3.60 4.68
C ILE A 220 6.78 -2.39 3.89
N GLY A 221 5.63 -1.83 4.30
CA GLY A 221 5.06 -0.62 3.72
C GLY A 221 3.63 -0.71 3.21
N ARG A 222 3.10 0.49 2.96
CA ARG A 222 1.86 0.72 2.23
C ARG A 222 1.88 2.04 1.46
N GLY A 223 2.65 3.04 1.91
CA GLY A 223 2.62 4.39 1.35
C GLY A 223 1.30 5.11 1.58
N GLY A 224 0.81 5.81 0.56
CA GLY A 224 -0.36 6.69 0.65
C GLY A 224 -0.09 7.99 1.41
N TYR A 225 -0.99 8.97 1.24
CA TYR A 225 -0.84 10.31 1.79
C TYR A 225 -1.58 10.44 3.14
N ASP A 226 -0.83 10.36 4.24
CA ASP A 226 -1.31 10.75 5.57
C ASP A 226 -0.90 12.20 5.90
N VAL A 227 0.32 12.64 5.54
CA VAL A 227 0.88 13.96 5.89
C VAL A 227 1.82 14.52 4.83
N LEU A 228 2.07 15.83 4.85
CA LEU A 228 3.07 16.51 4.00
C LEU A 228 4.48 15.91 4.19
N GLY A 229 4.89 15.04 3.27
CA GLY A 229 6.15 14.29 3.32
C GLY A 229 5.98 12.79 3.08
N SER A 230 4.76 12.25 3.24
CA SER A 230 4.41 10.89 2.80
C SER A 230 4.56 10.72 1.28
N PRO A 231 4.74 9.50 0.76
CA PRO A 231 4.67 9.25 -0.67
C PRO A 231 3.26 9.51 -1.21
N LEU A 232 3.22 9.82 -2.50
CA LEU A 232 2.00 10.05 -3.28
C LEU A 232 1.72 8.79 -4.11
N GLY A 233 1.51 7.67 -3.43
CA GLY A 233 1.22 6.37 -4.02
C GLY A 233 1.52 5.22 -3.07
N PRO A 234 1.24 3.97 -3.48
CA PRO A 234 1.68 2.78 -2.75
C PRO A 234 3.20 2.70 -2.59
N ALA A 235 3.69 2.03 -1.56
CA ALA A 235 5.12 1.83 -1.33
C ALA A 235 5.40 0.48 -0.64
N LEU A 236 6.55 -0.13 -0.98
CA LEU A 236 7.00 -1.42 -0.47
C LEU A 236 8.52 -1.53 -0.51
N GLY A 237 9.13 -1.97 0.59
CA GLY A 237 10.50 -2.46 0.64
C GLY A 237 10.55 -3.91 1.13
N ALA A 238 11.66 -4.59 0.90
CA ALA A 238 11.97 -5.87 1.50
C ALA A 238 12.83 -5.67 2.77
N PHE A 239 12.42 -6.32 3.85
CA PHE A 239 12.92 -6.13 5.21
C PHE A 239 13.27 -7.45 5.87
N ASP A 240 14.14 -7.39 6.90
CA ASP A 240 14.53 -8.52 7.72
C ASP A 240 14.84 -8.05 9.16
N LEU A 241 14.79 -8.96 10.12
CA LEU A 241 14.97 -8.63 11.54
C LEU A 241 16.44 -8.55 11.97
N GLU A 242 17.38 -9.04 11.15
CA GLU A 242 18.82 -8.90 11.40
C GLU A 242 19.39 -7.54 10.91
N ASP A 243 18.58 -6.74 10.21
CA ASP A 243 18.97 -5.51 9.53
C ASP A 243 17.93 -4.40 9.80
N GLU A 244 18.23 -3.48 10.71
CA GLU A 244 17.32 -2.40 11.13
C GLU A 244 17.19 -1.26 10.08
N ARG A 245 17.00 -1.62 8.80
CA ARG A 245 16.88 -0.71 7.65
C ARG A 245 15.95 -1.26 6.58
N VAL A 246 15.49 -0.37 5.71
CA VAL A 246 14.78 -0.72 4.47
C VAL A 246 15.70 -0.45 3.28
N GLU A 247 16.80 -1.21 3.16
CA GLU A 247 17.80 -0.99 2.09
C GLU A 247 17.30 -1.41 0.70
N VAL A 248 16.36 -2.38 0.62
CA VAL A 248 15.81 -2.89 -0.64
C VAL A 248 14.42 -2.31 -0.88
N VAL A 249 14.35 -1.09 -1.45
CA VAL A 249 13.09 -0.50 -1.91
C VAL A 249 12.66 -1.17 -3.23
N LEU A 250 11.42 -1.67 -3.29
CA LEU A 250 10.84 -2.30 -4.47
C LEU A 250 9.84 -1.38 -5.20
N LEU A 251 9.15 -0.53 -4.43
CA LEU A 251 8.13 0.40 -4.90
C LEU A 251 8.13 1.63 -4.00
N ASP A 252 8.17 2.82 -4.59
CA ASP A 252 7.93 4.09 -3.91
C ASP A 252 7.48 5.16 -4.92
N HIS A 253 6.67 6.12 -4.46
CA HIS A 253 6.15 7.22 -5.27
C HIS A 253 6.41 8.56 -4.56
N PRO A 254 7.63 9.11 -4.63
CA PRO A 254 7.98 10.34 -3.94
C PRO A 254 7.26 11.54 -4.58
N ASN A 255 7.25 12.70 -3.90
CA ASN A 255 6.60 13.94 -4.38
C ASN A 255 7.07 14.40 -5.79
N ALA A 256 8.24 13.94 -6.25
CA ALA A 256 8.75 14.16 -7.60
C ALA A 256 8.06 13.28 -8.66
N ASN A 257 7.62 12.07 -8.29
CA ASN A 257 7.05 11.05 -9.17
C ASN A 257 5.82 10.38 -8.51
N PRO A 258 4.71 11.12 -8.31
CA PRO A 258 3.46 10.58 -7.78
C PRO A 258 2.88 9.49 -8.69
N ALA A 259 2.26 8.48 -8.09
CA ALA A 259 1.57 7.40 -8.80
C ALA A 259 0.47 7.93 -9.72
N ARG A 260 0.17 7.19 -10.79
CA ARG A 260 -0.97 7.47 -11.66
C ARG A 260 -2.29 7.06 -11.01
N ARG A 261 -3.34 7.84 -11.23
CA ARG A 261 -4.72 7.57 -10.76
C ARG A 261 -5.74 8.04 -11.79
N ASP A 262 -6.99 7.71 -11.54
CA ASP A 262 -8.13 8.20 -12.32
C ASP A 262 -8.16 9.76 -12.38
N PRO A 263 -8.24 10.38 -13.57
CA PRO A 263 -8.30 11.84 -13.74
C PRO A 263 -9.64 12.48 -13.34
N ASP A 264 -10.64 11.72 -12.85
CA ASP A 264 -11.85 12.25 -12.21
C ASP A 264 -11.51 12.93 -10.86
N TYR A 265 -10.92 14.12 -10.94
CA TYR A 265 -10.82 15.10 -9.87
C TYR A 265 -10.73 16.53 -10.41
N GLN A 266 -11.20 17.50 -9.63
CA GLN A 266 -11.13 18.92 -9.96
C GLN A 266 -11.06 19.78 -8.69
N TYR A 267 -10.47 20.96 -8.79
CA TYR A 267 -10.23 21.90 -7.68
C TYR A 267 -11.20 23.09 -7.73
N PRO A 268 -11.43 23.81 -6.61
CA PRO A 268 -12.14 25.08 -6.61
C PRO A 268 -11.43 26.14 -7.47
N VAL A 269 -12.24 26.97 -8.12
CA VAL A 269 -11.80 28.13 -8.92
C VAL A 269 -12.30 29.44 -8.32
N ASP A 270 -11.77 30.58 -8.76
CA ASP A 270 -12.30 31.91 -8.45
C ASP A 270 -13.43 32.35 -9.42
N GLU A 271 -13.89 33.59 -9.29
CA GLU A 271 -14.92 34.19 -10.18
C GLU A 271 -14.45 34.32 -11.65
N ALA A 272 -13.13 34.34 -11.90
CA ALA A 272 -12.56 34.36 -13.25
C ALA A 272 -12.38 32.95 -13.85
N GLY A 273 -12.44 31.90 -13.03
CA GLY A 273 -12.20 30.51 -13.42
C GLY A 273 -10.76 30.04 -13.22
N GLU A 274 -9.92 30.79 -12.49
CA GLU A 274 -8.55 30.38 -12.16
C GLU A 274 -8.53 29.50 -10.90
N THR A 275 -7.75 28.41 -10.90
CA THR A 275 -7.66 27.47 -9.78
C THR A 275 -6.99 28.09 -8.56
N ILE A 276 -7.65 28.04 -7.39
CA ILE A 276 -7.23 28.80 -6.20
C ILE A 276 -6.62 27.99 -5.05
N HIS A 277 -7.02 26.72 -4.84
CA HIS A 277 -6.61 25.94 -3.64
C HIS A 277 -6.06 24.52 -3.94
N GLN A 278 -5.10 24.40 -4.86
CA GLN A 278 -4.26 23.20 -4.96
C GLN A 278 -3.37 23.03 -3.71
N LEU A 279 -3.02 21.79 -3.34
CA LEU A 279 -1.90 21.58 -2.39
C LEU A 279 -0.53 21.72 -3.07
N PRO A 280 0.52 22.19 -2.36
CA PRO A 280 1.86 22.43 -2.93
C PRO A 280 2.64 21.22 -3.48
N ILE A 281 2.04 20.03 -3.50
CA ILE A 281 2.63 18.77 -3.98
C ILE A 281 1.74 18.03 -4.99
N TRP A 282 0.52 18.52 -5.20
CA TRP A 282 -0.47 17.92 -6.10
C TRP A 282 -0.33 18.48 -7.51
N ARG A 283 -0.76 17.69 -8.49
CA ARG A 283 -0.66 18.03 -9.92
C ARG A 283 -2.02 17.95 -10.58
N ASP A 284 -2.26 18.84 -11.52
CA ASP A 284 -3.34 18.69 -12.49
C ASP A 284 -3.14 17.41 -13.31
N PRO A 285 -4.21 16.76 -13.78
CA PRO A 285 -4.11 15.60 -14.67
C PRO A 285 -3.47 16.02 -16.00
N ASP A 286 -2.85 15.06 -16.71
CA ASP A 286 -2.47 15.26 -18.12
C ASP A 286 -3.57 14.79 -19.09
N GLU A 287 -3.26 14.75 -20.40
CA GLU A 287 -4.23 14.37 -21.44
C GLU A 287 -4.73 12.91 -21.35
N VAL A 288 -4.09 12.07 -20.51
CA VAL A 288 -4.38 10.63 -20.38
C VAL A 288 -4.72 10.24 -18.95
N ASP A 289 -4.00 10.75 -17.96
CA ASP A 289 -4.00 10.21 -16.60
C ASP A 289 -3.89 11.27 -15.51
N GLY A 290 -4.53 10.97 -14.37
CA GLY A 290 -4.38 11.74 -13.14
C GLY A 290 -3.09 11.40 -12.40
N PHE A 291 -2.65 12.30 -11.53
CA PHE A 291 -1.58 12.06 -10.56
C PHE A 291 -2.15 11.94 -9.15
N TRP A 292 -1.49 11.18 -8.29
CA TRP A 292 -1.94 10.92 -6.92
C TRP A 292 -2.14 12.20 -6.11
N GLN A 293 -3.27 12.26 -5.41
CA GLN A 293 -3.77 13.42 -4.67
C GLN A 293 -3.62 13.15 -3.16
N ALA A 294 -4.71 13.27 -2.40
CA ALA A 294 -4.87 12.49 -1.18
C ALA A 294 -5.38 11.09 -1.51
N GLY A 295 -4.99 10.14 -0.66
CA GLY A 295 -5.51 8.79 -0.69
C GLY A 295 -4.82 7.93 0.36
N ASP A 296 -5.57 7.01 0.93
CA ASP A 296 -5.05 5.98 1.82
C ASP A 296 -4.75 4.70 1.02
N VAL A 297 -3.77 3.94 1.48
CA VAL A 297 -3.35 2.66 0.89
C VAL A 297 -3.35 1.60 1.97
N GLY A 298 -3.97 0.45 1.72
CA GLY A 298 -3.99 -0.65 2.68
C GLY A 298 -2.72 -1.50 2.69
N SER A 299 -2.64 -2.44 3.64
CA SER A 299 -1.64 -3.53 3.56
C SER A 299 -1.80 -4.34 2.28
N ALA A 300 -0.71 -4.87 1.74
CA ALA A 300 -0.68 -5.47 0.41
C ALA A 300 -0.65 -7.00 0.44
N ALA A 301 -1.26 -7.62 -0.58
CA ALA A 301 -1.11 -9.04 -0.85
C ALA A 301 -0.13 -9.26 -2.02
N TRP A 302 0.85 -10.15 -1.84
CA TRP A 302 1.68 -10.64 -2.95
C TRP A 302 1.12 -11.99 -3.40
N ILE A 303 0.72 -12.09 -4.66
CA ILE A 303 0.05 -13.28 -5.21
C ILE A 303 1.07 -14.26 -5.81
N ASP A 304 1.18 -15.43 -5.20
CA ASP A 304 1.95 -16.59 -5.70
C ASP A 304 1.02 -17.75 -6.09
N HIS A 305 0.05 -17.48 -6.97
CA HIS A 305 -0.87 -18.48 -7.51
C HIS A 305 -0.25 -19.19 -8.73
N GLU A 306 -0.66 -20.41 -9.06
CA GLU A 306 -0.04 -21.15 -10.17
C GLU A 306 -0.16 -20.44 -11.53
N ALA A 307 -1.31 -19.83 -11.81
CA ALA A 307 -1.62 -19.16 -13.09
C ALA A 307 -1.64 -17.62 -13.01
N LEU A 308 -1.63 -17.04 -11.81
CA LEU A 308 -1.83 -15.61 -11.57
C LEU A 308 -0.75 -15.04 -10.66
N THR A 309 -0.42 -13.76 -10.84
CA THR A 309 0.53 -13.06 -9.97
C THR A 309 0.26 -11.56 -9.93
N GLY A 310 0.98 -10.84 -9.08
CA GLY A 310 0.79 -9.42 -8.84
C GLY A 310 1.05 -9.05 -7.38
N VAL A 311 1.45 -7.79 -7.13
CA VAL A 311 1.43 -7.19 -5.80
C VAL A 311 0.25 -6.22 -5.73
N MET A 312 -0.74 -6.57 -4.92
CA MET A 312 -2.04 -5.93 -4.85
C MET A 312 -2.13 -4.97 -3.66
N PHE A 313 -2.37 -3.69 -3.94
CA PHE A 313 -2.67 -2.66 -2.94
C PHE A 313 -4.12 -2.19 -3.09
N PRO A 314 -4.95 -2.25 -2.04
CA PRO A 314 -6.24 -1.57 -2.05
C PRO A 314 -6.01 -0.08 -1.77
N VAL A 315 -6.72 0.76 -2.51
CA VAL A 315 -6.56 2.22 -2.51
C VAL A 315 -7.89 2.89 -2.22
N SER A 316 -7.89 3.92 -1.37
CA SER A 316 -9.06 4.76 -1.11
C SER A 316 -8.75 6.21 -1.44
N GLN A 317 -9.53 6.79 -2.35
CA GLN A 317 -9.31 8.14 -2.88
C GLN A 317 -10.63 8.90 -3.07
N GLY A 318 -10.55 10.23 -3.19
CA GLY A 318 -11.67 11.02 -3.71
C GLY A 318 -11.71 11.02 -5.24
N ARG A 319 -12.89 10.84 -5.83
CA ARG A 319 -13.21 11.23 -7.22
C ARG A 319 -14.13 12.46 -7.19
N GLY A 320 -14.03 13.36 -8.16
CA GLY A 320 -14.81 14.61 -8.24
C GLY A 320 -14.17 15.81 -7.52
N ALA A 321 -14.98 16.66 -6.87
CA ALA A 321 -14.49 17.90 -6.24
C ALA A 321 -13.52 17.65 -5.05
N LEU A 322 -12.30 18.16 -5.16
CA LEU A 322 -11.27 18.13 -4.12
C LEU A 322 -10.92 19.56 -3.68
N ASP A 323 -10.99 19.84 -2.38
CA ASP A 323 -10.59 21.11 -1.78
C ASP A 323 -9.87 20.84 -0.46
N TYR A 324 -8.61 21.28 -0.33
CA TYR A 324 -7.83 21.07 0.89
C TYR A 324 -8.51 21.60 2.17
N ARG A 325 -9.44 22.55 2.07
CA ARG A 325 -10.20 23.10 3.20
C ARG A 325 -11.29 22.13 3.70
N ALA A 326 -11.69 21.15 2.90
CA ALA A 326 -12.72 20.16 3.20
C ALA A 326 -12.23 19.12 4.24
N GLN A 327 -12.18 19.52 5.53
CA GLN A 327 -11.72 18.70 6.65
C GLN A 327 -12.64 18.86 7.87
N GLY A 328 -13.82 18.25 7.83
CA GLY A 328 -14.76 18.18 8.98
C GLY A 328 -15.86 19.23 9.01
N ASP A 329 -15.86 20.18 8.06
CA ASP A 329 -16.92 21.16 7.84
C ASP A 329 -18.12 20.53 7.10
N GLY A 330 -19.25 21.24 6.96
CA GLY A 330 -20.48 20.70 6.37
C GLY A 330 -20.29 20.38 4.89
N GLY A 331 -20.73 19.20 4.44
CA GLY A 331 -20.51 18.75 3.07
C GLY A 331 -19.08 18.27 2.75
N SER A 332 -18.14 18.30 3.70
CA SER A 332 -16.80 17.70 3.53
C SER A 332 -16.74 16.21 3.87
N GLY A 333 -15.78 15.49 3.27
CA GLY A 333 -15.49 14.08 3.52
C GLY A 333 -14.01 13.78 3.81
N ALA A 334 -13.63 12.51 3.71
CA ALA A 334 -12.23 12.07 3.74
C ALA A 334 -11.46 12.48 2.48
N TYR A 335 -10.13 12.48 2.53
CA TYR A 335 -9.26 12.74 1.37
C TYR A 335 -9.55 14.09 0.68
N PHE A 336 -10.00 15.07 1.45
CA PHE A 336 -10.32 16.44 1.01
C PHE A 336 -11.47 16.49 -0.02
N THR A 337 -12.37 15.50 0.00
CA THR A 337 -13.55 15.49 -0.86
C THR A 337 -14.60 16.50 -0.42
N VAL A 338 -15.21 17.18 -1.40
CA VAL A 338 -16.43 17.97 -1.21
C VAL A 338 -17.62 17.10 -1.64
N LEU A 339 -18.17 16.34 -0.69
CA LEU A 339 -19.29 15.43 -0.91
C LEU A 339 -20.59 16.17 -1.27
N ASP A 340 -20.80 17.35 -0.68
CA ASP A 340 -21.92 18.24 -0.97
C ASP A 340 -21.41 19.68 -1.17
N PRO A 341 -21.14 20.09 -2.42
CA PRO A 341 -20.71 21.44 -2.75
C PRO A 341 -21.78 22.52 -2.50
N GLU A 342 -23.08 22.19 -2.54
CA GLU A 342 -24.14 23.16 -2.24
C GLU A 342 -24.11 23.55 -0.76
N THR A 343 -23.93 22.58 0.15
CA THR A 343 -23.73 22.85 1.58
C THR A 343 -22.37 23.47 1.85
N PHE A 344 -21.28 22.90 1.35
CA PHE A 344 -19.91 23.27 1.74
C PHE A 344 -19.56 24.72 1.39
N TYR A 345 -19.73 25.14 0.14
CA TYR A 345 -19.41 26.51 -0.29
C TYR A 345 -20.51 27.52 0.12
N SER A 346 -21.15 27.33 1.28
CA SER A 346 -22.28 28.14 1.74
C SER A 346 -22.33 28.34 3.27
N PRO A 347 -22.98 29.41 3.76
CA PRO A 347 -23.29 29.60 5.18
C PRO A 347 -24.22 28.56 5.83
N ALA A 348 -24.59 27.48 5.12
CA ALA A 348 -25.22 26.30 5.70
C ALA A 348 -24.20 25.24 6.15
N SER A 349 -22.91 25.41 5.82
CA SER A 349 -21.81 24.61 6.36
C SER A 349 -21.83 24.63 7.89
N SER A 350 -21.66 23.46 8.50
CA SER A 350 -21.53 23.30 9.96
C SER A 350 -20.12 22.84 10.31
N GLY A 351 -19.49 23.50 11.27
CA GLY A 351 -18.07 23.32 11.60
C GLY A 351 -17.28 24.61 11.43
N GLY A 352 -17.57 25.37 10.36
CA GLY A 352 -17.11 26.74 10.14
C GLY A 352 -16.77 27.04 8.68
N ASN A 353 -16.35 28.29 8.45
CA ASN A 353 -15.79 28.77 7.19
C ASN A 353 -14.25 28.66 7.23
N ARG A 354 -13.69 27.47 6.99
CA ARG A 354 -12.22 27.30 6.96
C ARG A 354 -11.65 27.98 5.73
N ALA A 355 -10.95 29.10 5.93
CA ALA A 355 -10.23 29.83 4.88
C ALA A 355 -11.11 30.25 3.68
N GLY A 356 -12.29 30.79 3.97
CA GLY A 356 -13.10 31.55 3.01
C GLY A 356 -13.90 30.73 1.99
N HIS A 357 -14.14 29.43 2.23
CA HIS A 357 -14.89 28.60 1.27
C HIS A 357 -16.34 29.04 1.09
N GLU A 358 -16.98 29.62 2.11
CA GLU A 358 -18.36 30.15 1.99
C GLU A 358 -18.44 31.41 1.11
N ASP A 359 -17.31 32.11 0.95
CA ASP A 359 -17.16 33.34 0.17
C ASP A 359 -16.97 33.07 -1.35
N GLU A 360 -16.96 31.79 -1.76
CA GLU A 360 -16.80 31.31 -3.13
C GLU A 360 -18.09 30.64 -3.68
N PRO A 361 -19.25 31.34 -3.69
CA PRO A 361 -20.57 30.73 -3.90
C PRO A 361 -20.78 30.11 -5.29
N TRP A 362 -19.92 30.38 -6.26
CA TRP A 362 -19.93 29.77 -7.60
C TRP A 362 -19.46 28.30 -7.56
N ASN A 363 -18.58 27.92 -6.63
CA ASN A 363 -18.08 26.54 -6.50
C ASN A 363 -19.17 25.55 -6.03
N ARG A 364 -20.35 26.03 -5.60
CA ARG A 364 -21.54 25.19 -5.34
C ARG A 364 -22.01 24.40 -6.55
N ALA A 365 -21.70 24.86 -7.77
CA ALA A 365 -22.07 24.19 -9.01
C ALA A 365 -21.12 23.04 -9.41
N MET A 366 -20.06 22.77 -8.63
CA MET A 366 -19.20 21.60 -8.84
C MET A 366 -19.99 20.29 -8.66
N PRO A 367 -19.78 19.25 -9.48
CA PRO A 367 -20.28 17.92 -9.18
C PRO A 367 -19.81 17.41 -7.80
N PRO A 368 -20.69 16.72 -7.04
CA PRO A 368 -20.36 16.16 -5.74
C PRO A 368 -19.29 15.08 -5.85
N ALA A 369 -18.38 15.06 -4.88
CA ALA A 369 -17.33 14.06 -4.81
C ALA A 369 -17.85 12.70 -4.27
N ARG A 370 -17.16 11.63 -4.64
CA ARG A 370 -17.44 10.26 -4.16
C ARG A 370 -16.15 9.53 -3.78
N TYR A 371 -16.27 8.57 -2.87
CA TYR A 371 -15.13 7.77 -2.42
C TYR A 371 -14.89 6.60 -3.37
N HIS A 372 -13.73 6.61 -4.03
CA HIS A 372 -13.24 5.49 -4.83
C HIS A 372 -12.62 4.41 -3.94
N ARG A 373 -12.92 3.15 -4.25
CA ARG A 373 -12.29 1.95 -3.72
C ARG A 373 -11.53 1.29 -4.87
N GLY A 374 -10.28 1.68 -5.05
CA GLY A 374 -9.42 1.19 -6.12
C GLY A 374 -8.62 -0.04 -5.72
N LEU A 375 -8.12 -0.74 -6.73
CA LEU A 375 -7.15 -1.82 -6.63
C LEU A 375 -5.99 -1.48 -7.57
N TYR A 376 -4.77 -1.40 -7.03
CA TYR A 376 -3.55 -1.14 -7.78
C TYR A 376 -2.71 -2.41 -7.75
N VAL A 377 -2.44 -2.99 -8.91
CA VAL A 377 -1.66 -4.22 -9.09
C VAL A 377 -0.37 -3.88 -9.83
N TYR A 378 0.76 -4.28 -9.24
CA TYR A 378 2.09 -4.13 -9.84
C TYR A 378 2.65 -5.50 -10.24
N ASP A 379 3.42 -5.55 -11.32
CA ASP A 379 4.03 -6.77 -11.82
C ASP A 379 5.31 -7.13 -11.03
N PRO A 380 5.42 -8.33 -10.44
CA PRO A 380 6.66 -8.80 -9.81
C PRO A 380 7.87 -8.80 -10.75
N ASP A 381 7.69 -8.96 -12.07
CA ASP A 381 8.80 -8.84 -13.03
C ASP A 381 9.38 -7.41 -13.01
N GLU A 382 8.55 -6.36 -12.92
CA GLU A 382 9.02 -4.97 -12.80
C GLU A 382 9.63 -4.68 -11.42
N LEU A 383 9.10 -5.27 -10.34
CA LEU A 383 9.71 -5.18 -9.01
C LEU A 383 11.08 -5.88 -8.95
N ALA A 384 11.29 -6.93 -9.75
CA ALA A 384 12.59 -7.58 -9.92
C ALA A 384 13.59 -6.71 -10.72
N GLU A 385 13.12 -5.92 -11.69
CA GLU A 385 13.94 -4.91 -12.38
C GLU A 385 14.39 -3.80 -11.41
N VAL A 386 13.51 -3.32 -10.53
CA VAL A 386 13.86 -2.35 -9.48
C VAL A 386 14.89 -2.95 -8.51
N ALA A 387 14.66 -4.17 -8.02
CA ALA A 387 15.59 -4.86 -7.12
C ALA A 387 16.98 -5.12 -7.76
N ALA A 388 17.05 -5.19 -9.09
CA ALA A 388 18.29 -5.30 -9.86
C ALA A 388 18.94 -3.94 -10.21
N GLY A 389 18.32 -2.81 -9.85
CA GLY A 389 18.77 -1.46 -10.21
C GLY A 389 18.64 -1.13 -11.69
N ALA A 390 17.73 -1.81 -12.41
CA ALA A 390 17.47 -1.62 -13.83
C ALA A 390 16.27 -0.68 -14.12
N ARG A 391 15.47 -0.37 -13.09
CA ARG A 391 14.28 0.49 -13.11
C ARG A 391 14.22 1.29 -11.80
N GLU A 392 13.70 2.52 -11.81
CA GLU A 392 13.48 3.29 -10.58
C GLU A 392 12.16 2.90 -9.88
N PRO A 393 12.06 2.94 -8.54
CA PRO A 393 10.87 2.45 -7.81
C PRO A 393 9.52 3.07 -8.19
N TRP A 394 9.52 4.27 -8.77
CA TRP A 394 8.30 4.97 -9.22
C TRP A 394 7.92 4.68 -10.69
N GLU A 395 8.76 3.95 -11.42
CA GLU A 395 8.54 3.59 -12.84
C GLU A 395 7.78 2.27 -13.01
N CYS A 396 7.41 1.61 -11.91
CA CYS A 396 6.55 0.42 -11.93
C CYS A 396 5.11 0.78 -12.33
N THR A 397 4.54 0.02 -13.26
CA THR A 397 3.25 0.27 -13.88
C THR A 397 2.11 -0.22 -12.99
N ALA A 398 1.32 0.71 -12.44
CA ALA A 398 0.11 0.37 -11.70
C ALA A 398 -1.03 -0.02 -12.67
N HIS A 399 -1.35 -1.31 -12.74
CA HIS A 399 -2.59 -1.82 -13.32
C HIS A 399 -3.73 -1.50 -12.35
N ARG A 400 -4.65 -0.61 -12.77
CA ARG A 400 -5.64 0.03 -11.89
C ARG A 400 -7.04 -0.44 -12.23
N PHE A 401 -7.77 -0.87 -11.20
CA PHE A 401 -9.15 -1.33 -11.29
C PHE A 401 -9.99 -0.71 -10.17
N ASP A 402 -11.31 -0.74 -10.29
CA ASP A 402 -12.22 -0.56 -9.15
C ASP A 402 -12.36 -1.93 -8.45
N PHE A 403 -12.35 -1.95 -7.10
CA PHE A 403 -12.48 -3.19 -6.33
C PHE A 403 -13.90 -3.76 -6.46
N PRO A 404 -14.10 -5.09 -6.60
CA PRO A 404 -15.42 -5.69 -6.77
C PRO A 404 -16.38 -5.32 -5.62
N LEU A 405 -17.60 -4.91 -5.99
CA LEU A 405 -18.64 -4.50 -5.04
C LEU A 405 -19.72 -5.58 -4.94
N ASP A 406 -19.35 -6.75 -4.42
CA ASP A 406 -20.23 -7.90 -4.26
C ASP A 406 -21.50 -7.56 -3.47
N ALA A 407 -22.65 -8.02 -3.97
CA ALA A 407 -23.96 -7.76 -3.36
C ALA A 407 -24.19 -8.45 -2.00
N ASP A 408 -23.37 -9.46 -1.68
CA ASP A 408 -23.35 -10.11 -0.36
C ASP A 408 -22.60 -9.28 0.70
N ILE A 409 -21.76 -8.31 0.31
CA ILE A 409 -21.11 -7.39 1.25
C ILE A 409 -22.04 -6.21 1.55
N SER A 410 -22.23 -5.92 2.83
CA SER A 410 -22.99 -4.76 3.32
C SER A 410 -22.21 -3.46 3.12
N TRP A 411 -22.07 -3.02 1.87
CA TRP A 411 -21.43 -1.74 1.50
C TRP A 411 -22.21 -0.52 2.03
N GLN A 412 -21.52 0.60 2.23
CA GLN A 412 -22.15 1.90 2.45
C GLN A 412 -22.59 2.52 1.11
N PRO A 413 -23.74 3.23 1.07
CA PRO A 413 -24.10 4.10 -0.06
C PRO A 413 -23.05 5.20 -0.29
N GLU A 414 -22.88 5.62 -1.54
CA GLU A 414 -21.99 6.74 -1.88
C GLU A 414 -22.62 8.12 -1.54
N GLY A 415 -21.81 9.16 -1.48
CA GLY A 415 -22.22 10.54 -1.14
C GLY A 415 -22.46 10.79 0.37
N GLY A 416 -22.58 9.74 1.18
CA GLY A 416 -22.58 9.87 2.64
C GLY A 416 -21.22 10.28 3.20
N ARG A 417 -21.19 10.94 4.38
CA ARG A 417 -19.94 11.24 5.10
C ARG A 417 -19.20 9.96 5.46
N SER A 418 -19.92 9.01 6.05
CA SER A 418 -19.47 7.66 6.41
C SER A 418 -19.44 6.76 5.19
N PHE A 419 -18.43 5.88 5.08
CA PHE A 419 -18.20 5.11 3.84
C PHE A 419 -17.45 3.79 4.08
N SER A 420 -17.57 2.85 3.13
CA SER A 420 -16.81 1.60 3.16
C SER A 420 -15.42 1.75 2.55
N GLN A 421 -14.45 1.00 3.08
CA GLN A 421 -13.10 0.87 2.54
C GLN A 421 -12.66 -0.58 2.51
N VAL A 422 -11.84 -0.94 1.51
CA VAL A 422 -10.90 -2.06 1.64
C VAL A 422 -9.63 -1.49 2.26
N ARG A 423 -9.35 -1.88 3.51
CA ARG A 423 -8.27 -1.33 4.33
C ARG A 423 -6.95 -2.11 4.20
N GLY A 424 -6.97 -3.29 3.61
CA GLY A 424 -5.80 -4.11 3.33
C GLY A 424 -6.18 -5.48 2.76
N LEU A 425 -5.18 -6.17 2.21
CA LEU A 425 -5.27 -7.50 1.63
C LEU A 425 -4.24 -8.45 2.25
N TYR A 426 -4.51 -9.75 2.20
CA TYR A 426 -3.59 -10.82 2.59
C TYR A 426 -3.71 -12.02 1.63
N TRP A 427 -2.59 -12.68 1.30
CA TRP A 427 -2.57 -13.92 0.53
C TRP A 427 -2.45 -15.14 1.45
N ASP A 428 -3.51 -15.95 1.50
CA ASP A 428 -3.60 -17.18 2.29
C ASP A 428 -3.22 -18.37 1.42
N ASP A 429 -1.92 -18.61 1.28
CA ASP A 429 -1.33 -19.61 0.37
C ASP A 429 -1.82 -21.03 0.68
N GLU A 430 -2.06 -21.38 1.95
CA GLU A 430 -2.65 -22.66 2.36
C GLU A 430 -4.03 -22.94 1.75
N ARG A 431 -4.76 -21.87 1.38
CA ARG A 431 -6.13 -21.93 0.87
C ARG A 431 -6.26 -21.42 -0.57
N GLN A 432 -5.22 -20.80 -1.11
CA GLN A 432 -5.22 -20.05 -2.37
C GLN A 432 -6.35 -18.99 -2.40
N LEU A 433 -6.40 -18.16 -1.35
CA LEU A 433 -7.40 -17.10 -1.16
C LEU A 433 -6.76 -15.72 -0.94
N VAL A 434 -7.32 -14.70 -1.59
CA VAL A 434 -7.08 -13.30 -1.21
C VAL A 434 -8.10 -12.92 -0.15
N TRP A 435 -7.64 -12.62 1.06
CA TRP A 435 -8.49 -12.05 2.10
C TRP A 435 -8.45 -10.53 2.03
N ALA A 436 -9.59 -9.89 2.28
CA ALA A 436 -9.74 -8.44 2.26
C ALA A 436 -10.37 -7.94 3.56
N ALA A 437 -9.70 -7.01 4.24
CA ALA A 437 -10.26 -6.31 5.40
C ALA A 437 -11.16 -5.18 4.92
N ILE A 438 -12.48 -5.39 4.98
CA ILE A 438 -13.49 -4.38 4.62
C ILE A 438 -14.02 -3.74 5.90
N THR A 439 -13.98 -2.41 5.96
CA THR A 439 -14.42 -1.65 7.16
C THR A 439 -15.31 -0.47 6.78
N HIS A 440 -15.95 0.13 7.78
CA HIS A 440 -16.80 1.30 7.61
C HIS A 440 -16.26 2.47 8.44
N VAL A 441 -15.88 3.55 7.75
CA VAL A 441 -15.33 4.75 8.37
C VAL A 441 -16.49 5.61 8.86
N TRP A 442 -16.44 5.99 10.14
CA TRP A 442 -17.44 6.83 10.82
C TRP A 442 -18.89 6.26 10.79
N ASP A 443 -19.07 4.95 10.75
CA ASP A 443 -20.36 4.30 11.08
C ASP A 443 -20.18 3.39 12.29
N ASP A 444 -20.72 3.83 13.44
CA ASP A 444 -20.66 3.08 14.69
C ASP A 444 -21.66 1.90 14.75
N HIS A 445 -22.51 1.73 13.74
CA HIS A 445 -23.55 0.69 13.71
C HIS A 445 -23.16 -0.56 12.89
N ARG A 446 -22.04 -0.54 12.16
CA ARG A 446 -21.52 -1.72 11.43
C ARG A 446 -20.22 -2.26 12.03
N PHE A 447 -19.93 -3.52 11.70
CA PHE A 447 -18.71 -4.25 12.05
C PHE A 447 -17.75 -4.27 10.84
N ALA A 448 -16.46 -4.54 11.07
CA ALA A 448 -15.55 -4.89 9.98
C ALA A 448 -15.72 -6.35 9.57
N VAL A 449 -15.33 -6.71 8.35
CA VAL A 449 -15.29 -8.12 7.88
C VAL A 449 -13.92 -8.47 7.28
N LEU A 450 -13.54 -9.74 7.43
CA LEU A 450 -12.51 -10.37 6.60
C LEU A 450 -13.25 -11.16 5.52
N ALA A 451 -13.31 -10.61 4.30
CA ALA A 451 -13.94 -11.23 3.15
C ALA A 451 -12.91 -12.07 2.38
N ALA A 452 -13.27 -13.30 2.02
CA ALA A 452 -12.42 -14.23 1.28
C ALA A 452 -12.78 -14.23 -0.21
N TYR A 453 -11.80 -13.95 -1.05
CA TYR A 453 -11.89 -14.01 -2.50
C TYR A 453 -11.05 -15.18 -3.02
N ARG A 454 -11.63 -16.00 -3.88
CA ARG A 454 -10.89 -16.95 -4.71
C ARG A 454 -10.44 -16.24 -5.98
N LEU A 455 -9.26 -16.62 -6.47
CA LEU A 455 -8.81 -16.32 -7.82
C LEU A 455 -9.33 -17.39 -8.79
N GLU A 456 -10.00 -17.00 -9.87
CA GLU A 456 -10.54 -17.90 -10.92
C GLU A 456 -10.05 -17.55 -12.33
#